data_AF-A0A2G9T4R5-F1
#
_entry.id   AF-A0A2G9T4R5-F1
#
_cell.length_a   1.000
_cell.length_b   1.000
_cell.length_c   1.000
_cell.angle_alpha   90.00
_cell.angle_beta   90.00
_cell.angle_gamma   90.00
#
_symmetry.space_group_name_H-M   'P 1'
#
loop_
_entity.id
_entity.type
_entity.pdbx_description
1 polymer ?
#
loop_
_entity_poly.entity_id
_entity_poly.type
_entity_poly.pdbx_seq_one_letter_code
_entity_poly.pdbx_strand_id
1 'polypeptide(L)'
;MLFYRYLQWKWLEKRPVDKHTFRLYRVLGKGGFGEVCACQVRASGKMYALKKLEKKRVKKRHAETLSLNEKQILQRINSPFV
;
A
#
# COMPACT_ATOMS: atom_id res chain seq x y z
N MET A 1 25.68 -16.74 11.91
CA MET A 1 25.74 -15.26 11.79
C MET A 1 24.69 -14.68 10.82
N LEU A 2 24.53 -15.23 9.60
CA LEU A 2 23.56 -14.72 8.60
C LEU A 2 22.08 -14.84 9.03
N PHE A 3 21.71 -15.93 9.72
CA PHE A 3 20.32 -16.11 10.16
C PHE A 3 19.85 -15.03 11.14
N TYR A 4 20.68 -14.65 12.11
CA TYR A 4 20.34 -13.56 13.03
C TYR A 4 20.19 -12.21 12.30
N ARG A 5 21.03 -11.95 11.29
CA ARG A 5 20.90 -10.77 10.44
C ARG A 5 19.60 -10.78 9.64
N TYR A 6 19.20 -11.94 9.12
CA TYR A 6 17.90 -12.12 8.47
C TYR A 6 16.74 -11.81 9.44
N LEU A 7 16.78 -12.31 10.68
CA LEU A 7 15.75 -12.02 11.68
C LEU A 7 15.63 -10.52 12.00
N GLN A 8 16.76 -9.80 12.07
CA GLN A 8 16.75 -8.33 12.24
C GLN A 8 16.01 -7.63 11.09
N TRP A 9 16.22 -8.06 9.84
CA TRP A 9 15.51 -7.51 8.69
C TRP A 9 14.02 -7.87 8.68
N LYS A 10 13.65 -9.10 9.05
CA LYS A 10 12.24 -9.49 9.20
C LYS A 10 11.54 -8.73 10.32
N TRP A 11 12.26 -8.34 11.38
CA TRP A 11 11.72 -7.47 12.42
C TRP A 11 11.43 -6.07 11.88
N LEU A 12 12.36 -5.48 11.10
CA LEU A 12 12.15 -4.18 10.45
C LEU A 12 10.97 -4.20 9.47
N GLU A 13 10.83 -5.26 8.67
CA GLU A 13 9.72 -5.46 7.73
C GLU A 13 8.35 -5.48 8.43
N LYS A 14 8.27 -6.02 9.65
CA LYS A 14 7.02 -6.15 10.42
C LYS A 14 6.63 -4.90 11.22
N ARG A 15 7.43 -3.83 11.19
CA ARG A 15 7.09 -2.60 11.92
C ARG A 15 5.78 -2.00 11.41
N PRO A 16 4.99 -1.34 12.28
CA PRO A 16 3.75 -0.71 11.87
C PRO A 16 3.97 0.31 10.74
N VAL A 17 3.03 0.35 9.80
CA VAL A 17 2.98 1.34 8.72
C VAL A 17 1.84 2.30 8.99
N ASP A 18 2.14 3.59 8.91
CA ASP A 18 1.19 4.66 9.15
C ASP A 18 1.31 5.78 8.10
N LYS A 19 0.57 6.88 8.32
CA LYS A 19 0.59 8.05 7.43
C LYS A 19 1.94 8.78 7.44
N HIS A 20 2.73 8.68 8.52
CA HIS A 20 4.03 9.33 8.64
C HIS A 20 5.12 8.57 7.89
N THR A 21 4.91 7.28 7.64
CA THR A 21 5.81 6.43 6.85
C THR A 21 6.02 6.98 5.43
N PHE A 22 5.03 7.71 4.90
CA PHE A 22 5.05 8.24 3.53
C PHE A 22 5.04 9.78 3.51
N ARG A 23 5.61 10.34 2.44
CA ARG A 23 5.36 11.72 2.01
C ARG A 23 4.40 11.67 0.82
N LEU A 24 3.28 12.38 0.92
CA LEU A 24 2.29 12.46 -0.15
C LEU A 24 2.62 13.63 -1.09
N TYR A 25 2.42 13.40 -2.39
CA TYR A 25 2.55 14.39 -3.45
C TYR A 25 1.20 14.56 -4.17
N ARG A 26 1.25 15.13 -5.38
CA ARG A 26 0.05 15.39 -6.19
C ARG A 26 -0.76 14.13 -6.49
N VAL A 27 -2.05 14.35 -6.74
CA VAL A 27 -2.98 13.34 -7.26
C VAL A 27 -2.54 12.94 -8.68
N LEU A 28 -2.52 11.64 -8.93
CA LEU A 28 -2.25 11.03 -10.24
C LEU A 28 -3.56 10.71 -10.99
N GLY A 29 -4.64 10.43 -10.26
CA GLY A 29 -5.94 10.14 -10.85
C GLY A 29 -7.05 9.98 -9.81
N LYS A 30 -8.30 9.94 -10.28
CA LYS A 30 -9.50 9.70 -9.45
C LYS A 30 -10.16 8.40 -9.89
N GLY A 31 -10.59 7.60 -8.93
CA GLY A 31 -11.31 6.33 -9.15
C GLY A 31 -12.64 6.27 -8.41
N GLY A 32 -13.32 5.12 -8.51
CA GLY A 32 -14.69 4.96 -7.98
C GLY A 32 -14.81 5.12 -6.45
N PHE A 33 -13.75 4.81 -5.70
CA PHE A 33 -13.74 4.81 -4.23
C PHE A 33 -12.83 5.86 -3.61
N GLY A 34 -12.20 6.72 -4.41
CA GLY A 34 -11.26 7.73 -3.91
C GLY A 34 -10.24 8.14 -4.97
N GLU A 35 -9.12 8.66 -4.55
CA GLU A 35 -8.04 9.14 -5.42
C GLU A 35 -6.79 8.26 -5.36
N VAL A 36 -5.97 8.35 -6.40
CA VAL A 36 -4.61 7.83 -6.43
C VAL A 36 -3.66 9.01 -6.37
N CYS A 37 -2.71 9.00 -5.44
CA CYS A 37 -1.68 10.05 -5.34
C CYS A 37 -0.28 9.44 -5.42
N ALA A 38 0.69 10.22 -5.89
CA ALA A 38 2.09 9.83 -5.80
C ALA A 38 2.53 9.92 -4.33
N CYS A 39 3.29 8.92 -3.87
CA CYS A 39 3.88 8.94 -2.54
C CYS A 39 5.33 8.44 -2.57
N GLN A 40 6.08 8.79 -1.54
CA GLN A 40 7.45 8.35 -1.34
C GLN A 40 7.62 7.78 0.05
N VAL A 41 8.30 6.64 0.17
CA VAL A 41 8.71 6.11 1.47
C VAL A 41 9.80 7.00 2.04
N ARG A 42 9.57 7.59 3.22
CA ARG A 42 10.50 8.58 3.80
C ARG A 42 11.90 8.01 4.06
N ALA A 43 11.97 6.75 4.50
CA ALA A 43 13.23 6.10 4.87
C ALA A 43 14.12 5.75 3.67
N SER A 44 13.53 5.42 2.51
CA SER A 44 14.28 4.91 1.35
C SER A 44 14.25 5.82 0.12
N GLY A 45 13.37 6.83 0.09
CA GLY A 45 13.18 7.68 -1.08
C GLY A 45 12.46 7.01 -2.26
N LYS A 46 12.04 5.75 -2.13
CA LYS A 46 11.38 5.01 -3.22
C LYS A 46 9.97 5.54 -3.49
N MET A 47 9.65 5.74 -4.75
CA MET A 47 8.37 6.25 -5.24
C MET A 47 7.34 5.13 -5.43
N TYR A 48 6.08 5.42 -5.12
CA TYR A 48 4.93 4.53 -5.26
C TYR A 48 3.66 5.32 -5.62
N ALA A 49 2.63 4.60 -6.08
CA ALA A 49 1.26 5.12 -6.17
C ALA A 49 0.45 4.65 -4.96
N LEU A 50 -0.18 5.59 -4.25
CA LEU A 50 -1.08 5.31 -3.12
C LEU A 50 -2.53 5.45 -3.56
N LYS A 51 -3.21 4.32 -3.76
CA LYS A 51 -4.66 4.24 -4.01
C LYS A 51 -5.42 4.37 -2.69
N LYS A 52 -6.09 5.51 -2.47
CA LYS A 52 -6.90 5.77 -1.27
C LYS A 52 -8.33 5.26 -1.48
N LEU A 53 -8.82 4.46 -0.54
CA LEU A 53 -10.21 4.00 -0.51
C LEU A 53 -10.96 4.71 0.62
N GLU A 54 -11.97 5.50 0.28
CA GLU A 54 -12.84 6.16 1.24
C GLU A 54 -13.78 5.14 1.90
N LYS A 55 -13.55 4.84 3.18
CA LYS A 55 -14.33 3.84 3.94
C LYS A 55 -15.85 4.04 3.85
N LYS A 56 -16.31 5.30 3.88
CA LYS A 56 -17.74 5.63 3.72
C LYS A 56 -18.30 5.20 2.36
N ARG A 57 -17.54 5.39 1.27
CA ARG A 57 -17.95 5.00 -0.09
C ARG A 57 -17.90 3.49 -0.29
N VAL A 58 -16.89 2.82 0.26
CA VAL A 58 -16.78 1.36 0.23
C VAL A 58 -17.98 0.73 0.90
N LYS A 59 -18.30 1.15 2.13
CA LYS A 59 -19.46 0.65 2.89
C LYS A 59 -20.78 0.95 2.18
N LYS A 60 -20.96 2.17 1.66
CA LYS A 60 -22.19 2.57 0.94
C LYS A 60 -22.48 1.70 -0.28
N ARG A 61 -21.45 1.16 -0.92
CA ARG A 61 -21.57 0.34 -2.13
C ARG A 61 -21.37 -1.16 -1.88
N HIS A 62 -21.28 -1.58 -0.62
CA HIS A 62 -21.03 -2.98 -0.24
C HIS A 62 -19.81 -3.60 -0.95
N ALA A 63 -18.74 -2.80 -1.11
CA ALA A 63 -17.55 -3.15 -1.90
C ALA A 63 -16.38 -3.69 -1.05
N GLU A 64 -16.65 -4.14 0.19
CA GLU A 64 -15.65 -4.67 1.12
C GLU A 64 -14.96 -5.91 0.55
N THR A 65 -15.74 -6.89 0.10
CA THR A 65 -15.21 -8.13 -0.48
C THR A 65 -14.39 -7.85 -1.73
N LEU A 66 -14.89 -6.98 -2.62
CA LEU A 66 -14.17 -6.57 -3.83
C LEU A 66 -12.83 -5.89 -3.50
N SER A 67 -12.82 -4.98 -2.53
CA SER A 67 -11.60 -4.27 -2.11
C SER A 67 -10.59 -5.23 -1.45
N LEU A 68 -11.08 -6.20 -0.68
CA LEU A 68 -10.23 -7.21 -0.05
C LEU A 68 -9.66 -8.19 -1.08
N ASN A 69 -10.45 -8.60 -2.07
CA ASN A 69 -10.01 -9.49 -3.15
C ASN A 69 -8.90 -8.84 -3.98
N GLU A 70 -9.04 -7.56 -4.35
CA GLU A 70 -7.97 -6.81 -5.04
C GLU A 70 -6.66 -6.84 -4.23
N LYS A 71 -6.73 -6.55 -2.92
CA LYS A 71 -5.58 -6.60 -2.02
C LYS A 71 -4.94 -7.99 -1.94
N GLN A 72 -5.75 -9.05 -1.83
CA GLN A 72 -5.25 -10.42 -1.69
C GLN A 72 -4.58 -10.94 -2.97
N ILE A 73 -5.14 -10.63 -4.14
CA ILE A 73 -4.56 -10.99 -5.43
C ILE A 73 -3.22 -10.27 -5.61
N LEU A 74 -3.18 -8.94 -5.45
CA LEU A 74 -1.96 -8.15 -5.61
C LEU A 74 -0.88 -8.50 -4.58
N GLN A 75 -1.24 -9.02 -3.40
CA GLN A 75 -0.27 -9.48 -2.40
C GLN A 75 0.44 -10.78 -2.80
N ARG A 76 -0.21 -11.64 -3.59
CA ARG A 76 0.31 -12.99 -3.92
C ARG A 76 1.08 -13.04 -5.23
N ILE A 77 0.76 -12.15 -6.17
CA ILE A 77 1.43 -12.13 -7.47
C ILE A 77 2.79 -11.43 -7.39
N ASN A 78 3.73 -11.89 -8.20
CA ASN A 78 5.03 -11.24 -8.41
C ASN A 78 5.39 -11.35 -9.89
N SER A 79 4.85 -10.44 -10.70
CA SER A 79 5.01 -10.41 -12.15
C SER A 79 5.45 -9.01 -12.60
N PRO A 80 6.39 -8.87 -13.55
CA PRO A 80 6.77 -7.56 -14.08
C PRO A 80 5.67 -6.89 -14.93
N PHE A 81 4.58 -7.60 -15.23
CA PHE A 81 3.47 -7.12 -16.07
C PHE A 81 2.20 -6.75 -15.29
N VAL A 82 2.24 -6.82 -13.96
CA VAL A 82 1.09 -6.51 -13.09
C VAL A 82 1.53 -5.70 -11.88
#